data_AF-A0A7W0U5C9-F1
#
_entry.id   AF-A0A7W0U5C9-F1
#
_cell.length_a   1.000
_cell.length_b   1.000
_cell.length_c   1.000
_cell.angle_alpha   90.00
_cell.angle_beta   90.00
_cell.angle_gamma   90.00
#
_symmetry.space_group_name_H-M   'P 1'
#
loop_
_entity.id
_entity.type
_entity.pdbx_description
1 polymer ?
#
loop_
_entity_poly.entity_id
_entity_poly.type
_entity_poly.pdbx_seq_one_letter_code
_entity_poly.pdbx_strand_id
1 'polypeptide(L)'
;MAFDSIAINLDPADSDSSVDVYVKDLVTGDIVLASASDSGVAGNSFSDRPFLSADGGTVAFGSQSTNLSPADTDTLSDIYVKDLRRLRQRSRRR
;
A
#
# COMPACT_ATOMS: atom_id res chain seq x y z
N MET A 1 9.62 6.64 -3.79
CA MET A 1 9.79 6.78 -2.33
C MET A 1 8.64 6.06 -1.66
N ALA A 2 8.89 5.23 -0.64
CA ALA A 2 7.83 4.67 0.19
C ALA A 2 7.81 5.36 1.56
N PHE A 3 6.64 5.54 2.14
CA PHE A 3 6.41 6.20 3.42
C PHE A 3 5.08 5.75 4.02
N ASP A 4 4.95 5.85 5.33
CA ASP A 4 3.69 5.67 6.03
C ASP A 4 3.03 7.02 6.35
N SER A 5 1.70 7.04 6.45
CA SER A 5 0.92 8.25 6.74
C SER A 5 -0.44 7.92 7.34
N ILE A 6 -0.99 8.86 8.12
CA ILE A 6 -2.37 8.83 8.65
C ILE A 6 -3.34 9.69 7.81
N ALA A 7 -2.89 10.11 6.63
CA ALA A 7 -3.58 11.11 5.82
C ALA A 7 -4.68 10.47 4.97
N ILE A 8 -5.91 10.88 5.22
CA ILE A 8 -7.13 10.33 4.60
C ILE A 8 -7.37 10.79 3.15
N ASN A 9 -6.41 11.49 2.54
CA ASN A 9 -6.61 12.22 1.28
C ASN A 9 -5.47 12.00 0.27
N LEU A 10 -4.66 10.95 0.45
CA LEU A 10 -3.58 10.59 -0.47
C LEU A 10 -4.01 9.57 -1.53
N ASP A 11 -5.06 8.79 -1.27
CA ASP A 11 -5.71 7.89 -2.22
C ASP A 11 -7.22 7.84 -1.92
N PRO A 12 -8.13 7.91 -2.92
CA PRO A 12 -9.58 7.84 -2.68
C PRO A 12 -10.06 6.52 -2.05
N ALA A 13 -9.26 5.45 -2.10
CA ALA A 13 -9.58 4.19 -1.45
C ALA A 13 -9.26 4.20 0.05
N ASP A 14 -8.38 5.10 0.51
CA ASP A 14 -8.14 5.34 1.92
C ASP A 14 -9.10 6.43 2.42
N SER A 15 -9.91 6.09 3.41
CA SER A 15 -10.93 6.98 3.98
C SER A 15 -10.92 6.97 5.51
N ASP A 16 -9.94 6.33 6.13
CA ASP A 16 -9.82 6.22 7.57
C ASP A 16 -8.49 6.82 8.06
N SER A 17 -8.33 6.93 9.38
CA SER A 17 -7.16 7.56 9.99
C SER A 17 -6.11 6.55 10.50
N SER A 18 -6.19 5.31 10.04
CA SER A 18 -5.16 4.30 10.31
C SER A 18 -3.86 4.69 9.62
N VAL A 19 -2.75 4.15 10.09
CA VAL A 19 -1.48 4.34 9.40
C VAL A 19 -1.46 3.43 8.18
N ASP A 20 -1.27 4.03 7.00
CA ASP A 20 -1.19 3.33 5.73
C ASP A 20 0.15 3.54 5.04
N VAL A 21 0.52 2.58 4.22
CA VAL A 21 1.77 2.61 3.45
C VAL A 21 1.49 3.08 2.04
N TYR A 22 2.24 4.10 1.65
CA TYR A 22 2.15 4.76 0.36
C TYR A 22 3.45 4.68 -0.41
N VAL A 23 3.35 4.69 -1.74
CA VAL A 23 4.50 4.87 -2.63
C VAL A 23 4.29 6.07 -3.54
N LYS A 24 5.20 7.03 -3.46
CA LYS A 24 5.28 8.18 -4.35
C LYS A 24 6.27 7.94 -5.47
N ASP A 25 5.81 8.08 -6.71
CA ASP A 25 6.66 8.27 -7.87
C ASP A 25 7.24 9.69 -7.83
N LEU A 26 8.57 9.80 -7.77
CA LEU A 26 9.22 11.12 -7.68
C LEU A 26 9.41 11.79 -9.05
N VAL A 27 9.21 11.06 -10.14
CA VAL A 27 9.27 11.58 -11.51
C VAL A 27 7.93 12.15 -11.92
N THR A 28 6.83 11.42 -11.69
CA THR A 28 5.47 11.85 -12.07
C THR A 28 4.74 12.58 -10.96
N GLY A 29 5.11 12.35 -9.70
CA GLY A 29 4.41 12.87 -8.53
C GLY A 29 3.25 11.99 -8.05
N ASP A 30 2.91 10.92 -8.78
CA ASP A 30 1.81 10.02 -8.45
C ASP A 30 2.01 9.36 -7.08
N ILE A 31 0.94 9.22 -6.31
CA ILE A 31 0.89 8.49 -5.05
C ILE A 31 -0.01 7.27 -5.23
N VAL A 32 0.41 6.14 -4.67
CA VAL A 32 -0.36 4.89 -4.69
C VAL A 32 -0.43 4.34 -3.27
N LEU A 33 -1.63 3.94 -2.84
CA LEU A 33 -1.83 3.15 -1.63
C LEU A 33 -1.28 1.74 -1.83
N ALA A 34 -0.22 1.39 -1.10
CA ALA A 34 0.44 0.10 -1.19
C ALA A 34 -0.08 -0.92 -0.16
N SER A 35 -0.54 -0.45 1.01
CA SER A 35 -1.32 -1.24 1.99
C SER A 35 -2.75 -1.47 1.54
N ALA A 36 -2.93 -1.97 0.31
CA ALA A 36 -4.22 -2.33 -0.24
C ALA A 36 -4.20 -3.75 -0.81
N SER A 37 -5.36 -4.39 -0.82
CA SER A 37 -5.58 -5.69 -1.46
C SER A 37 -5.35 -5.61 -2.98
N ASP A 38 -5.34 -6.74 -3.67
CA ASP A 38 -5.16 -6.78 -5.14
C ASP A 38 -6.33 -6.19 -5.94
N SER A 39 -7.49 -6.04 -5.30
CA SER A 39 -8.64 -5.31 -5.84
C SER A 39 -8.58 -3.81 -5.55
N GLY A 40 -7.58 -3.33 -4.79
CA GLY A 40 -7.42 -1.92 -4.44
C GLY A 40 -8.25 -1.47 -3.24
N VAL A 41 -8.68 -2.41 -2.39
CA VAL A 41 -9.35 -2.08 -1.12
C VAL A 41 -8.27 -1.81 -0.07
N ALA A 42 -8.37 -0.70 0.66
CA ALA A 42 -7.46 -0.37 1.74
C ALA A 42 -7.40 -1.46 2.82
N GLY A 43 -6.25 -1.57 3.47
CA GLY A 43 -6.07 -2.39 4.66
C GLY A 43 -7.08 -1.98 5.74
N ASN A 44 -7.60 -2.96 6.48
CA ASN A 44 -8.56 -2.71 7.57
C ASN A 44 -7.90 -2.47 8.94
N SER A 45 -6.57 -2.33 8.96
CA SER A 45 -5.77 -2.05 10.16
C SER A 45 -4.43 -1.42 9.76
N PHE A 46 -3.65 -0.97 10.74
CA PHE A 46 -2.42 -0.23 10.47
C PHE A 46 -1.37 -1.04 9.70
N SER A 47 -0.61 -0.34 8.86
CA SER A 47 0.53 -0.83 8.10
C SER A 47 1.73 0.10 8.31
N ASP A 48 2.94 -0.45 8.49
CA ASP A 48 4.12 0.34 8.84
C ASP A 48 5.43 -0.16 8.19
N ARG A 49 6.52 0.58 8.47
CA ARG A 49 7.91 0.24 8.12
C ARG A 49 8.11 -0.15 6.66
N PRO A 50 7.72 0.71 5.70
CA PRO A 50 7.84 0.36 4.30
C PRO A 50 9.29 0.32 3.82
N PHE A 51 9.58 -0.63 2.94
CA PHE A 51 10.84 -0.76 2.24
C PHE A 51 10.59 -0.90 0.73
N LEU A 52 11.06 0.09 -0.05
CA LEU A 52 10.97 0.09 -1.50
C LEU A 52 12.23 -0.53 -2.11
N SER A 53 12.07 -1.46 -3.05
CA SER A 53 13.20 -2.00 -3.81
C SER A 53 13.94 -0.90 -4.57
N ALA A 54 15.25 -1.09 -4.79
CA ALA A 54 16.09 -0.08 -5.45
C ALA A 54 15.59 0.28 -6.87
N ASP A 55 14.95 -0.66 -7.56
CA ASP A 55 14.36 -0.47 -8.88
C ASP A 55 12.92 0.11 -8.84
N GLY A 56 12.37 0.34 -7.65
CA GLY A 56 11.01 0.85 -7.44
C GLY A 56 9.89 -0.08 -7.90
N GLY A 57 10.18 -1.35 -8.20
CA GLY A 57 9.21 -2.32 -8.69
C GLY A 57 8.35 -2.95 -7.60
N THR A 58 8.85 -3.02 -6.37
CA THR A 58 8.22 -3.76 -5.28
C THR A 58 8.37 -3.00 -3.96
N VAL A 59 7.35 -3.04 -3.12
CA VAL A 59 7.41 -2.54 -1.73
C VAL A 59 7.06 -3.65 -0.74
N ALA A 60 7.85 -3.79 0.32
CA ALA A 60 7.55 -4.63 1.47
C ALA A 60 7.13 -3.77 2.66
N PHE A 61 6.21 -4.24 3.49
CA PHE A 61 5.73 -3.52 4.67
C PHE A 61 5.14 -4.48 5.71
N GLY A 62 5.10 -4.06 6.98
CA GLY A 62 4.38 -4.77 8.04
C GLY A 62 2.92 -4.34 8.08
N SER A 63 1.99 -5.24 8.38
CA SER A 63 0.58 -4.90 8.56
C SER A 63 -0.13 -5.82 9.55
N GLN A 64 -1.09 -5.29 10.30
CA GLN A 64 -2.09 -6.07 11.05
C GLN A 64 -3.42 -6.22 10.29
N SER A 65 -3.46 -5.82 9.01
CA SER A 65 -4.66 -5.91 8.20
C SER A 65 -4.94 -7.33 7.76
N THR A 66 -6.15 -7.80 8.01
CA THR A 66 -6.59 -9.16 7.71
C THR A 66 -7.21 -9.31 6.31
N ASN A 67 -7.33 -8.19 5.58
CA ASN A 67 -8.01 -8.12 4.29
C ASN A 67 -7.06 -7.84 3.11
N LEU A 68 -5.74 -7.83 3.34
CA LEU A 68 -4.75 -7.61 2.27
C LEU A 68 -4.52 -8.88 1.43
N SER A 69 -4.71 -10.05 2.04
CA SER A 69 -4.60 -11.35 1.40
C SER A 69 -5.68 -12.30 1.90
N PRO A 70 -6.30 -13.12 1.03
CA PRO A 70 -7.23 -14.16 1.48
C PRO A 70 -6.56 -15.29 2.26
N ALA A 71 -5.22 -15.33 2.29
CA ALA A 71 -4.45 -16.31 3.05
C ALA A 71 -4.14 -15.86 4.48
N ASP A 72 -4.37 -14.58 4.80
CA ASP A 72 -4.30 -14.10 6.19
C ASP A 72 -5.55 -14.58 6.94
N THR A 73 -5.34 -15.14 8.12
CA THR A 73 -6.38 -15.80 8.92
C THR A 73 -6.40 -15.37 10.39
N ASP A 74 -5.52 -14.45 10.79
CA ASP A 74 -5.45 -13.98 12.17
C ASP A 74 -5.37 -12.44 12.24
N THR A 75 -4.83 -11.88 13.32
CA THR A 75 -4.73 -10.42 13.53
C THR A 75 -3.30 -10.03 13.94
N LEU A 76 -2.36 -10.96 13.79
CA LEU A 76 -0.96 -10.72 14.07
C LEU A 76 -0.36 -9.89 12.94
N SER A 77 0.80 -9.30 13.20
CA SER A 77 1.48 -8.54 12.18
C SER A 77 2.19 -9.48 11.21
N ASP A 78 1.85 -9.34 9.92
CA ASP A 78 2.50 -10.04 8.82
C ASP A 78 3.35 -9.08 7.97
N ILE A 79 4.27 -9.66 7.19
CA ILE A 79 5.00 -8.93 6.16
C ILE A 79 4.35 -9.17 4.80
N TYR A 80 3.90 -8.08 4.20
CA TYR A 80 3.31 -8.07 2.87
C TYR A 80 4.30 -7.52 1.83
N VAL A 81 4.17 -8.02 0.60
CA VAL A 81 4.98 -7.56 -0.55
C VAL A 81 4.04 -7.23 -1.71
N LYS A 82 4.10 -5.98 -2.19
CA LYS A 82 3.26 -5.48 -3.29
C LYS A 82 4.09 -5.21 -4.54
N ASP A 83 3.68 -5.80 -5.67
CA ASP A 83 4.21 -5.50 -7.00
C ASP A 83 3.57 -4.22 -7.56
N LEU A 84 4.36 -3.15 -7.67
CA LEU A 84 3.93 -1.83 -8.11
C LEU A 84 3.88 -1.70 -9.63
N ARG A 85 4.56 -2.59 -10.37
CA ARG A 85 4.58 -2.57 -11.84
C ARG A 85 3.21 -2.87 -12.40
N ARG A 86 2.44 -3.72 -11.70
CA ARG A 86 1.04 -4.02 -12.04
C ARG A 86 0.09 -2.85 -11.72
N LEU A 87 0.36 -2.08 -10.65
CA LEU A 87 -0.50 -0.98 -10.21
C LEU A 87 -0.34 0.27 -11.09
N ARG A 88 0.88 0.62 -11.47
CA ARG A 88 1.18 1.79 -12.31
C ARG A 88 0.58 1.71 -13.72
N GLN A 89 0.29 0.50 -14.21
CA GLN A 89 -0.39 0.29 -15.48
C GLN A 89 -1.90 0.56 -15.39
N ARG A 90 -2.50 0.45 -14.20
CA ARG A 90 -3.94 0.70 -13.98
C ARG A 90 -4.25 2.19 -13.78
N SER A 91 -3.34 2.95 -13.18
CA SER A 91 -3.47 4.42 -13.02
C SER A 91 -3.50 5.16 -14.37
N ARG A 92 -2.81 4.64 -15.40
CA ARG A 92 -2.75 5.23 -16.75
C ARG A 92 -3.99 5.02 -17.64
N ARG A 93 -5.05 4.39 -17.13
CA ARG A 93 -6.29 4.10 -17.88
C ARG A 93 -7.47 4.99 -17.47
N ARG A 94 -7.22 6.09 -16.77
CA ARG A 94 -8.22 7.11 -16.46
C ARG A 94 -7.88 8.42 -17.15
#